data_AF-A0A0N7A0C5-F1
#
_entry.id   AF-A0A0N7A0C5-F1
#
_cell.length_a   1.000
_cell.length_b   1.000
_cell.length_c   1.000
_cell.angle_alpha   90.00
_cell.angle_beta   90.00
_cell.angle_gamma   90.00
#
_symmetry.space_group_name_H-M   'P 1'
#
loop_
_entity.id
_entity.type
_entity.pdbx_description
1 polymer ?
#
loop_
_entity_poly.entity_id
_entity_poly.type
_entity_poly.pdbx_seq_one_letter_code
_entity_poly.pdbx_strand_id
1 'polypeptide(L)'
;MGNAARGAVVVAGAVATVVALSGCSVLGAGTRTAEAPAPSASATTAATPGTASCDLASGTGSVSIEETADAYRVEWSGVPTDDDGARQEYQVQLGTASQDDHITMYIEFDSITGATTYGWFDPDTLDVDPVPGDPDTSAGTVVGVFPKQRDIDASYWSPSWSKTTTEDSDTTYCTQDGQVLDWTPLD
;
A
#
# COMPACT_ATOMS: atom_id res chain seq x y z
N MET A 1 58.23 -60.88 3.99
CA MET A 1 57.04 -61.41 3.28
C MET A 1 56.19 -60.22 2.84
N GLY A 2 55.49 -60.31 1.72
CA GLY A 2 54.73 -59.19 1.14
C GLY A 2 53.21 -59.33 1.31
N ASN A 3 52.50 -58.24 1.00
CA ASN A 3 51.10 -58.11 0.55
C ASN A 3 50.71 -56.62 0.69
N ALA A 4 49.88 -55.99 -0.14
CA ALA A 4 49.46 -56.28 -1.52
C ALA A 4 49.02 -54.92 -2.15
N ALA A 5 48.97 -54.79 -3.48
CA ALA A 5 48.74 -53.51 -4.16
C ALA A 5 47.29 -53.36 -4.72
N ARG A 6 46.98 -52.12 -5.19
CA ARG A 6 45.68 -51.58 -5.71
C ARG A 6 44.78 -51.03 -4.59
N GLY A 7 44.27 -49.79 -4.61
CA GLY A 7 44.17 -48.75 -5.66
C GLY A 7 42.80 -48.75 -6.34
N ALA A 8 42.10 -47.63 -6.58
CA ALA A 8 42.36 -46.20 -6.32
C ALA A 8 41.00 -45.49 -5.96
N VAL A 9 40.65 -44.19 -6.12
CA VAL A 9 41.09 -43.03 -6.95
C VAL A 9 40.87 -41.70 -6.15
N VAL A 10 41.35 -40.58 -6.69
CA VAL A 10 41.12 -39.15 -6.32
C VAL A 10 39.63 -38.76 -6.55
N VAL A 11 39.00 -37.69 -6.05
CA VAL A 11 39.19 -36.20 -6.13
C VAL A 11 38.36 -35.58 -4.99
N ALA A 12 38.90 -34.87 -3.99
CA ALA A 12 39.43 -33.50 -3.94
C ALA A 12 38.37 -32.36 -3.97
N GLY A 13 38.51 -31.39 -3.06
CA GLY A 13 37.60 -30.25 -2.86
C GLY A 13 37.85 -29.58 -1.51
N ALA A 14 38.74 -28.58 -1.47
CA ALA A 14 39.19 -27.97 -0.21
C ALA A 14 38.31 -26.78 0.21
N VAL A 15 37.94 -26.73 1.48
CA VAL A 15 37.28 -25.56 2.10
C VAL A 15 38.34 -24.53 2.49
N ALA A 16 38.26 -23.33 1.92
CA ALA A 16 39.18 -22.23 2.21
C ALA A 16 38.57 -21.24 3.21
N THR A 17 39.11 -21.21 4.43
CA THR A 17 38.70 -20.25 5.48
C THR A 17 39.41 -18.91 5.26
N VAL A 18 38.66 -17.81 5.16
CA VAL A 18 39.22 -16.44 5.12
C VAL A 18 38.61 -15.55 6.20
N VAL A 19 39.43 -15.33 7.23
CA VAL A 19 39.55 -14.19 8.16
C VAL A 19 38.47 -13.08 8.06
N ALA A 20 37.80 -12.81 9.19
CA ALA A 20 36.99 -11.61 9.38
C ALA A 20 37.85 -10.36 9.61
N LEU A 21 37.40 -9.21 9.08
CA LEU A 21 37.96 -7.89 9.35
C LEU A 21 36.87 -6.97 9.95
N SER A 22 36.92 -6.79 11.26
CA SER A 22 36.14 -5.77 11.95
C SER A 22 36.82 -4.40 11.81
N GLY A 23 36.13 -3.43 11.19
CA GLY A 23 36.60 -2.06 11.01
C GLY A 23 35.54 -1.06 11.43
N CYS A 24 35.90 -0.14 12.34
CA CYS A 24 35.00 0.91 12.82
C CYS A 24 35.32 2.29 12.23
N SER A 25 34.28 3.12 12.15
CA SER A 25 34.31 4.59 12.11
C SER A 25 35.12 5.31 11.01
N VAL A 26 34.39 5.92 10.07
CA VAL A 26 34.71 7.26 9.55
C VAL A 26 33.41 8.07 9.55
N LEU A 27 33.44 9.28 10.12
CA LEU A 27 32.37 10.27 9.96
C LEU A 27 32.53 10.96 8.59
N GLY A 28 31.56 10.79 7.71
CA GLY A 28 31.50 11.46 6.41
C GLY A 28 30.14 12.09 6.17
N ALA A 29 30.11 13.39 5.86
CA ALA A 29 28.88 14.06 5.45
C ALA A 29 28.52 13.63 4.02
N GLY A 30 27.36 13.01 3.86
CA GLY A 30 26.78 12.61 2.58
C GLY A 30 25.33 13.06 2.50
N THR A 31 24.90 13.50 1.32
CA THR A 31 23.53 13.92 1.06
C THR A 31 22.57 12.75 1.22
N ARG A 32 21.50 12.94 2.01
CA ARG A 32 20.33 12.06 1.97
C ARG A 32 19.56 12.30 0.67
N THR A 33 20.02 11.72 -0.42
CA THR A 33 19.09 11.31 -1.47
C THR A 33 18.35 10.11 -0.89
N ALA A 34 17.09 10.29 -0.50
CA ALA A 34 16.22 9.16 -0.23
C ALA A 34 15.92 8.51 -1.58
N GLU A 35 16.48 7.32 -1.81
CA GLU A 35 16.02 6.45 -2.89
C GLU A 35 14.62 5.98 -2.48
N ALA A 36 13.62 6.23 -3.34
CA ALA A 36 12.26 5.80 -3.07
C ALA A 36 12.22 4.27 -2.95
N PRO A 37 11.43 3.68 -2.02
CA PRO A 37 11.31 2.24 -1.90
C PRO A 37 10.91 1.60 -3.23
N ALA A 38 11.74 0.72 -3.77
CA ALA A 38 11.43 0.01 -5.00
C ALA A 38 10.27 -0.99 -4.75
N PRO A 39 9.23 -1.01 -5.61
CA PRO A 39 8.08 -1.89 -5.41
C PRO A 39 8.53 -3.35 -5.36
N SER A 40 8.17 -4.03 -4.27
CA SER A 40 8.69 -5.36 -3.90
C SER A 40 7.58 -6.41 -3.84
N ALA A 41 6.63 -6.36 -4.77
CA ALA A 41 5.50 -7.28 -4.86
C ALA A 41 5.87 -8.57 -5.62
N SER A 42 6.11 -9.67 -4.90
CA SER A 42 6.19 -11.02 -5.50
C SER A 42 4.80 -11.64 -5.69
N ALA A 43 4.00 -11.05 -6.58
CA ALA A 43 2.63 -11.48 -6.86
C ALA A 43 2.57 -12.53 -7.99
N THR A 44 2.25 -13.79 -7.66
CA THR A 44 2.18 -14.91 -8.64
C THR A 44 0.81 -15.04 -9.31
N THR A 45 0.20 -13.91 -9.67
CA THR A 45 -1.00 -13.79 -10.51
C THR A 45 -0.82 -12.54 -11.37
N ALA A 46 -1.17 -12.58 -12.66
CA ALA A 46 -1.19 -11.36 -13.47
C ALA A 46 -2.27 -10.42 -12.92
N ALA A 47 -1.91 -9.17 -12.63
CA ALA A 47 -2.90 -8.15 -12.27
C ALA A 47 -3.92 -8.01 -13.41
N THR A 48 -5.21 -8.05 -13.08
CA THR A 48 -6.27 -7.79 -14.05
C THR A 48 -6.41 -6.27 -14.17
N PRO A 49 -6.24 -5.69 -15.37
CA PRO A 49 -6.35 -4.24 -15.60
C PRO A 49 -7.62 -3.65 -14.98
N GLY A 50 -7.47 -2.52 -14.31
CA GLY A 50 -8.54 -1.86 -13.57
C GLY A 50 -8.94 -2.54 -12.26
N THR A 51 -8.23 -3.55 -11.74
CA THR A 51 -8.61 -4.18 -10.46
C THR A 51 -7.42 -4.47 -9.54
N ALA A 52 -7.59 -4.21 -8.25
CA ALA A 52 -6.63 -4.59 -7.21
C ALA A 52 -7.32 -4.81 -5.85
N SER A 53 -6.66 -5.57 -4.98
CA SER A 53 -7.08 -5.77 -3.59
C SER A 53 -5.91 -6.10 -2.68
N CYS A 54 -6.05 -5.82 -1.39
CA CYS A 54 -5.05 -6.15 -0.37
C CYS A 54 -5.66 -6.19 1.04
N ASP A 55 -5.03 -6.97 1.91
CA ASP A 55 -5.32 -6.98 3.35
C ASP A 55 -4.54 -5.85 4.04
N LEU A 56 -5.14 -5.19 5.02
CA LEU A 56 -4.50 -4.14 5.80
C LEU A 56 -3.45 -4.73 6.75
N ALA A 57 -2.28 -4.09 6.87
CA ALA A 57 -1.14 -4.61 7.62
C ALA A 57 -1.38 -4.74 9.14
N SER A 58 -2.40 -4.05 9.68
CA SER A 58 -2.89 -4.23 11.05
C SER A 58 -3.70 -5.51 11.27
N GLY A 59 -4.19 -6.15 10.20
CA GLY A 59 -5.18 -7.22 10.25
C GLY A 59 -6.61 -6.76 10.52
N THR A 60 -6.88 -5.44 10.51
CA THR A 60 -8.21 -4.86 10.81
C THR A 60 -9.24 -5.09 9.71
N GLY A 61 -8.82 -5.38 8.48
CA GLY A 61 -9.71 -5.56 7.34
C GLY A 61 -8.96 -5.68 6.03
N SER A 62 -9.68 -5.52 4.92
CA SER A 62 -9.14 -5.51 3.57
C SER A 62 -9.82 -4.43 2.72
N VAL A 63 -9.20 -4.12 1.58
CA VAL A 63 -9.67 -3.12 0.63
C VAL A 63 -9.52 -3.63 -0.80
N SER A 64 -10.47 -3.28 -1.65
CA SER A 64 -10.42 -3.52 -3.09
C SER A 64 -10.85 -2.30 -3.88
N ILE A 65 -10.40 -2.25 -5.14
CA ILE A 65 -10.78 -1.23 -6.11
C ILE A 65 -11.06 -1.89 -7.47
N GLU A 66 -12.12 -1.43 -8.12
CA GLU A 66 -12.56 -1.79 -9.47
C GLU A 66 -12.77 -0.51 -10.29
N GLU A 67 -11.94 -0.31 -11.30
CA GLU A 67 -12.06 0.73 -12.31
C GLU A 67 -13.02 0.29 -13.42
N THR A 68 -13.85 1.24 -13.86
CA THR A 68 -14.72 1.11 -15.03
C THR A 68 -14.42 2.23 -16.01
N ALA A 69 -15.11 2.24 -17.16
CA ALA A 69 -14.99 3.34 -18.12
C ALA A 69 -15.37 4.72 -17.52
N ASP A 70 -16.31 4.76 -16.57
CA ASP A 70 -16.91 5.99 -16.04
C ASP A 70 -16.53 6.32 -14.59
N ALA A 71 -16.11 5.34 -13.78
CA ALA A 71 -15.90 5.50 -12.33
C ALA A 71 -14.94 4.47 -11.72
N TYR A 72 -14.39 4.79 -10.54
CA TYR A 72 -13.73 3.86 -9.64
C TYR A 72 -14.69 3.44 -8.52
N ARG A 73 -14.87 2.13 -8.30
CA ARG A 73 -15.56 1.57 -7.14
C ARG A 73 -14.53 1.08 -6.14
N VAL A 74 -14.52 1.64 -4.94
CA VAL A 74 -13.69 1.20 -3.81
C VAL A 74 -14.57 0.49 -2.79
N GLU A 75 -14.12 -0.64 -2.26
CA GLU A 75 -14.80 -1.38 -1.19
C GLU A 75 -13.83 -1.71 -0.05
N TRP A 76 -14.22 -1.36 1.18
CA TRP A 76 -13.53 -1.69 2.42
C TRP A 76 -14.32 -2.75 3.18
N SER A 77 -13.66 -3.79 3.69
CA SER A 77 -14.27 -4.91 4.40
C SER A 77 -13.67 -5.11 5.78
N GLY A 78 -14.51 -5.27 6.80
CA GLY A 78 -14.10 -5.52 8.20
C GLY A 78 -13.65 -4.28 8.99
N VAL A 79 -13.38 -3.17 8.30
CA VAL A 79 -12.96 -1.89 8.90
C VAL A 79 -14.14 -1.21 9.62
N PRO A 80 -14.01 -0.73 10.87
CA PRO A 80 -15.15 -0.19 11.63
C PRO A 80 -15.67 1.14 11.06
N THR A 81 -16.98 1.26 10.83
CA THR A 81 -17.64 2.45 10.28
C THR A 81 -18.17 3.43 11.33
N ASP A 82 -18.36 2.95 12.55
CA ASP A 82 -18.94 3.66 13.68
C ASP A 82 -18.15 3.32 14.94
N ASP A 83 -17.74 4.33 15.69
CA ASP A 83 -16.85 4.25 16.86
C ASP A 83 -16.99 5.55 17.67
N ASP A 84 -17.81 5.50 18.74
CA ASP A 84 -18.26 6.65 19.55
C ASP A 84 -17.09 7.58 19.96
N GLY A 85 -16.97 8.74 19.31
CA GLY A 85 -15.95 9.75 19.61
C GLY A 85 -14.70 9.68 18.73
N ALA A 86 -14.75 8.96 17.62
CA ALA A 86 -13.70 8.92 16.60
C ALA A 86 -14.16 9.45 15.23
N ARG A 87 -13.18 9.91 14.44
CA ARG A 87 -13.26 10.07 13.00
C ARG A 87 -12.57 8.89 12.32
N GLN A 88 -13.26 8.29 11.37
CA GLN A 88 -12.78 7.19 10.53
C GLN A 88 -12.56 7.75 9.11
N GLU A 89 -11.35 7.65 8.59
CA GLU A 89 -10.97 8.20 7.27
C GLU A 89 -10.51 7.04 6.36
N TYR A 90 -11.00 7.01 5.13
CA TYR A 90 -10.75 5.93 4.16
C TYR A 90 -10.26 6.56 2.88
N GLN A 91 -9.01 6.27 2.51
CA GLN A 91 -8.36 6.91 1.37
C GLN A 91 -7.82 5.87 0.40
N VAL A 92 -8.03 6.09 -0.91
CA VAL A 92 -7.28 5.38 -1.95
C VAL A 92 -6.67 6.42 -2.90
N GLN A 93 -5.35 6.48 -2.90
CA GLN A 93 -4.61 7.27 -3.88
C GLN A 93 -4.27 6.39 -5.10
N LEU A 94 -4.53 6.90 -6.30
CA LEU A 94 -4.00 6.37 -7.57
C LEU A 94 -3.02 7.39 -8.12
N GLY A 95 -1.82 6.96 -8.54
CA GLY A 95 -0.79 7.92 -8.96
C GLY A 95 0.26 7.38 -9.93
N THR A 96 0.97 8.33 -10.52
CA THR A 96 2.01 8.13 -11.54
C THR A 96 3.32 7.59 -10.96
N ALA A 97 4.18 6.99 -11.78
CA ALA A 97 5.41 6.32 -11.33
C ALA A 97 6.41 7.22 -10.57
N SER A 98 6.34 8.55 -10.70
CA SER A 98 7.18 9.50 -9.95
C SER A 98 6.51 10.04 -8.68
N GLN A 99 5.23 9.75 -8.45
CA GLN A 99 4.39 10.23 -7.34
C GLN A 99 4.10 11.75 -7.36
N ASP A 100 4.60 12.49 -8.36
CA ASP A 100 4.35 13.93 -8.54
C ASP A 100 2.91 14.26 -8.96
N ASP A 101 2.19 13.29 -9.57
CA ASP A 101 0.78 13.43 -9.95
C ASP A 101 -0.05 12.22 -9.50
N HIS A 102 -1.18 12.49 -8.86
CA HIS A 102 -2.10 11.50 -8.29
C HIS A 102 -3.54 12.05 -8.14
N ILE A 103 -4.49 11.15 -7.86
CA ILE A 103 -5.86 11.46 -7.44
C ILE A 103 -6.18 10.68 -6.17
N THR A 104 -6.91 11.29 -5.22
CA THR A 104 -7.24 10.67 -3.92
C THR A 104 -8.75 10.54 -3.75
N MET A 105 -9.24 9.31 -3.72
CA MET A 105 -10.62 8.97 -3.38
C MET A 105 -10.78 8.97 -1.86
N TYR A 106 -11.77 9.70 -1.34
CA TYR A 106 -11.90 9.98 0.09
C TYR A 106 -13.31 9.69 0.63
N ILE A 107 -13.37 9.00 1.76
CA ILE A 107 -14.58 8.83 2.58
C ILE A 107 -14.20 9.12 4.04
N GLU A 108 -15.04 9.84 4.76
CA GLU A 108 -14.88 10.11 6.19
C GLU A 108 -16.22 9.96 6.91
N PHE A 109 -16.21 9.27 8.04
CA PHE A 109 -17.28 9.30 9.04
C PHE A 109 -16.75 9.93 10.32
N ASP A 110 -17.26 11.10 10.70
CA ASP A 110 -16.87 11.82 11.91
C ASP A 110 -18.01 11.73 12.94
N SER A 111 -17.90 10.80 13.90
CA SER A 111 -18.89 10.63 14.98
C SER A 111 -18.85 11.77 16.02
N ILE A 112 -17.76 12.55 16.07
CA ILE A 112 -17.57 13.67 16.99
C ILE A 112 -18.44 14.85 16.55
N THR A 113 -18.56 15.07 15.23
CA THR A 113 -19.37 16.14 14.63
C THR A 113 -20.71 15.65 14.06
N GLY A 114 -20.86 14.34 13.82
CA GLY A 114 -21.99 13.74 13.11
C GLY A 114 -21.94 13.98 11.60
N ALA A 115 -20.75 14.24 11.05
CA ALA A 115 -20.55 14.56 9.63
C ALA A 115 -20.15 13.33 8.80
N THR A 116 -20.34 13.45 7.50
CA THR A 116 -19.81 12.52 6.50
C THR A 116 -19.25 13.34 5.35
N THR A 117 -17.99 13.08 4.99
CA THR A 117 -17.30 13.77 3.89
C THR A 117 -16.97 12.74 2.82
N TYR A 118 -17.31 13.01 1.57
CA TYR A 118 -17.27 12.00 0.51
C TYR A 118 -16.98 12.63 -0.85
N GLY A 119 -15.85 12.27 -1.48
CA GLY A 119 -15.45 12.84 -2.77
C GLY A 119 -13.97 12.69 -3.11
N TRP A 120 -13.47 13.62 -3.91
CA TRP A 120 -12.07 13.71 -4.32
C TRP A 120 -11.32 14.65 -3.39
N PHE A 121 -10.32 14.13 -2.67
CA PHE A 121 -9.51 14.92 -1.73
C PHE A 121 -8.27 15.52 -2.43
N ASP A 122 -8.09 16.82 -2.25
CA ASP A 122 -6.91 17.56 -2.69
C ASP A 122 -5.96 17.78 -1.49
N PRO A 123 -4.78 17.14 -1.45
CA PRO A 123 -3.86 17.28 -0.32
C PRO A 123 -3.12 18.62 -0.27
N ASP A 124 -3.12 19.44 -1.34
CA ASP A 124 -2.50 20.77 -1.34
C ASP A 124 -3.41 21.83 -0.70
N THR A 125 -4.74 21.68 -0.83
CA THR A 125 -5.75 22.58 -0.21
C THR A 125 -6.37 22.02 1.07
N LEU A 126 -6.37 20.70 1.23
CA LEU A 126 -7.12 19.93 2.24
C LEU A 126 -8.65 20.00 2.06
N ASP A 127 -9.14 20.43 0.90
CA ASP A 127 -10.55 20.41 0.53
C ASP A 127 -10.96 19.05 -0.09
N VAL A 128 -12.27 18.74 -0.06
CA VAL A 128 -12.86 17.59 -0.76
C VAL A 128 -13.90 18.10 -1.76
N ASP A 129 -13.72 17.79 -3.05
CA ASP A 129 -14.71 18.04 -4.10
C ASP A 129 -15.75 16.90 -4.10
N PRO A 130 -17.02 17.15 -3.73
CA PRO A 130 -17.97 16.09 -3.42
C PRO A 130 -18.50 15.38 -4.67
N VAL A 131 -18.53 14.05 -4.64
CA VAL A 131 -19.11 13.24 -5.73
C VAL A 131 -20.62 13.00 -5.52
N PRO A 132 -21.40 12.72 -6.58
CA PRO A 132 -22.83 12.51 -6.45
C PRO A 132 -23.19 11.21 -5.72
N GLY A 133 -23.87 11.33 -4.58
CA GLY A 133 -24.37 10.20 -3.79
C GLY A 133 -23.76 10.17 -2.38
N ASP A 134 -23.92 9.03 -1.72
CA ASP A 134 -23.42 8.74 -0.38
C ASP A 134 -22.70 7.37 -0.41
N PRO A 135 -21.72 7.10 0.47
CA PRO A 135 -21.10 5.79 0.57
C PRO A 135 -22.10 4.75 1.12
N ASP A 136 -22.15 3.56 0.51
CA ASP A 136 -22.97 2.44 1.01
C ASP A 136 -22.23 1.72 2.15
N THR A 137 -22.83 1.72 3.34
CA THR A 137 -22.30 1.10 4.56
C THR A 137 -23.01 -0.20 4.94
N SER A 138 -23.77 -0.78 4.01
CA SER A 138 -24.52 -2.02 4.24
C SER A 138 -23.61 -3.26 4.40
N ALA A 139 -24.17 -4.33 4.96
CA ALA A 139 -23.51 -5.63 5.18
C ALA A 139 -22.20 -5.66 5.99
N GLY A 140 -21.71 -4.53 6.52
CA GLY A 140 -20.42 -4.42 7.21
C GLY A 140 -19.24 -4.10 6.30
N THR A 141 -19.50 -3.46 5.16
CA THR A 141 -18.49 -2.88 4.27
C THR A 141 -18.65 -1.35 4.19
N VAL A 142 -17.71 -0.67 3.53
CA VAL A 142 -17.87 0.71 3.04
C VAL A 142 -17.61 0.70 1.54
N VAL A 143 -18.58 1.13 0.74
CA VAL A 143 -18.46 1.18 -0.71
C VAL A 143 -18.61 2.62 -1.20
N GLY A 144 -17.58 3.14 -1.88
CA GLY A 144 -17.63 4.41 -2.60
C GLY A 144 -17.55 4.19 -4.11
N VAL A 145 -18.33 4.94 -4.89
CA VAL A 145 -18.24 5.00 -6.36
C VAL A 145 -17.88 6.42 -6.78
N PHE A 146 -16.65 6.62 -7.26
CA PHE A 146 -16.06 7.92 -7.59
C PHE A 146 -16.02 8.10 -9.11
N PRO A 147 -16.86 8.96 -9.72
CA PRO A 147 -16.83 9.20 -11.16
C PRO A 147 -15.50 9.81 -11.62
N LYS A 148 -14.97 9.35 -12.75
CA LYS A 148 -13.72 9.86 -13.33
C LYS A 148 -13.82 11.35 -13.65
N GLN A 149 -13.04 12.18 -12.96
CA GLN A 149 -12.92 13.61 -13.28
C GLN A 149 -11.90 13.89 -14.39
N ARG A 150 -10.85 13.08 -14.45
CA ARG A 150 -9.77 13.13 -15.44
C ARG A 150 -9.19 11.73 -15.62
N ASP A 151 -8.53 11.52 -16.76
CA ASP A 151 -7.63 10.40 -16.95
C ASP A 151 -6.32 10.64 -16.16
N ILE A 152 -5.68 9.55 -15.73
CA ILE A 152 -4.36 9.57 -15.10
C ILE A 152 -3.56 8.33 -15.51
N ASP A 153 -2.29 8.52 -15.87
CA ASP A 153 -1.34 7.44 -16.18
C ASP A 153 -0.86 6.75 -14.87
N ALA A 154 -1.81 6.26 -14.07
CA ALA A 154 -1.52 5.68 -12.77
C ALA A 154 -0.76 4.35 -12.91
N SER A 155 0.32 4.19 -12.15
CA SER A 155 1.10 2.96 -12.08
C SER A 155 1.22 2.41 -10.65
N TYR A 156 0.76 3.16 -9.65
CA TYR A 156 0.61 2.67 -8.29
C TYR A 156 -0.79 2.97 -7.73
N TRP A 157 -1.17 2.18 -6.73
CA TRP A 157 -2.27 2.50 -5.82
C TRP A 157 -1.78 2.43 -4.36
N SER A 158 -2.32 3.29 -3.51
CA SER A 158 -1.97 3.38 -2.09
C SER A 158 -3.24 3.58 -1.26
N PRO A 159 -3.80 2.49 -0.70
CA PRO A 159 -4.92 2.57 0.21
C PRO A 159 -4.46 2.75 1.66
N SER A 160 -5.14 3.63 2.39
CA SER A 160 -4.99 3.79 3.84
C SER A 160 -6.32 3.95 4.55
N TRP A 161 -6.38 3.46 5.79
CA TRP A 161 -7.46 3.75 6.73
C TRP A 161 -6.87 4.35 8.00
N SER A 162 -7.47 5.43 8.49
CA SER A 162 -7.14 6.03 9.79
C SER A 162 -8.32 6.10 10.73
N LYS A 163 -8.00 5.98 12.03
CA LYS A 163 -8.87 6.29 13.15
C LYS A 163 -8.25 7.43 13.94
N THR A 164 -8.96 8.55 14.08
CA THR A 164 -8.51 9.71 14.85
C THR A 164 -9.52 10.03 15.95
N THR A 165 -9.06 10.03 17.19
CA THR A 165 -9.84 10.39 18.39
C THR A 165 -9.37 11.72 18.96
N THR A 166 -9.90 12.13 20.12
CA THR A 166 -9.39 13.29 20.86
C THR A 166 -8.05 13.06 21.57
N GLU A 167 -7.58 11.82 21.69
CA GLU A 167 -6.39 11.45 22.47
C GLU A 167 -5.29 10.81 21.58
N ASP A 168 -5.67 9.85 20.74
CA ASP A 168 -4.78 9.10 19.85
C ASP A 168 -5.25 9.15 18.37
N SER A 169 -4.31 8.95 17.44
CA SER A 169 -4.58 8.79 16.00
C SER A 169 -3.70 7.67 15.43
N ASP A 170 -4.35 6.70 14.78
CA ASP A 170 -3.74 5.53 14.17
C ASP A 170 -4.01 5.53 12.65
N THR A 171 -3.02 5.10 11.86
CA THR A 171 -3.19 4.87 10.41
C THR A 171 -2.64 3.49 10.04
N THR A 172 -3.33 2.78 9.16
CA THR A 172 -2.85 1.53 8.57
C THR A 172 -2.89 1.58 7.04
N TYR A 173 -2.05 0.76 6.44
CA TYR A 173 -1.82 0.63 5.00
C TYR A 173 -1.80 -0.85 4.63
N CYS A 174 -1.88 -1.20 3.35
CA CYS A 174 -1.73 -2.60 2.93
C CYS A 174 -0.30 -3.15 3.01
N THR A 175 0.71 -2.31 3.26
CA THR A 175 2.11 -2.74 3.43
C THR A 175 2.63 -2.28 4.80
N GLN A 176 3.49 -3.08 5.43
CA GLN A 176 4.04 -2.76 6.76
C GLN A 176 4.96 -1.52 6.75
N ASP A 177 5.56 -1.21 5.60
CA ASP A 177 6.49 -0.10 5.40
C ASP A 177 5.82 1.18 4.86
N GLY A 178 4.48 1.19 4.66
CA GLY A 178 3.76 2.30 4.01
C GLY A 178 4.08 2.47 2.52
N GLN A 179 4.65 1.45 1.89
CA GLN A 179 4.94 1.39 0.45
C GLN A 179 3.66 1.29 -0.38
N VAL A 180 3.67 1.96 -1.53
CA VAL A 180 2.65 1.85 -2.57
C VAL A 180 2.66 0.46 -3.23
N LEU A 181 1.53 0.05 -3.80
CA LEU A 181 1.37 -1.21 -4.52
C LEU A 181 1.27 -0.97 -6.03
N ASP A 182 1.74 -1.91 -6.84
CA ASP A 182 1.64 -1.83 -8.30
C ASP A 182 0.17 -1.73 -8.76
N TRP A 183 -0.10 -0.85 -9.72
CA TRP A 183 -1.41 -0.68 -10.37
C TRP A 183 -1.29 -0.86 -11.89
N THR A 184 -2.41 -1.19 -12.53
CA THR A 184 -2.54 -1.23 -14.00
C THR A 184 -3.94 -0.73 -14.34
N PRO A 185 -4.09 0.45 -14.97
CA PRO A 185 -5.40 1.00 -15.32
C PRO A 185 -6.16 0.14 -16.33
N LEU A 186 -7.46 0.40 -16.46
CA LEU A 186 -8.31 -0.13 -17.52
C LEU A 186 -8.07 0.61 -18.86
N ASP A 187 -7.93 -0.14 -19.97
CA ASP A 187 -7.81 0.36 -21.36
C ASP A 187 -9.14 0.94 -21.93
#